data_AF-A0A920VHC6-F1
#
_entry.id   AF-A0A920VHC6-F1
#
_cell.length_a   1.000
_cell.length_b   1.000
_cell.length_c   1.000
_cell.angle_alpha   90.00
_cell.angle_beta   90.00
_cell.angle_gamma   90.00
#
_symmetry.space_group_name_H-M   'P 1'
#
loop_
_entity.id
_entity.type
_entity.pdbx_description
1 polymer ?
#
loop_
_entity_poly.entity_id
_entity_poly.type
_entity_poly.pdbx_seq_one_letter_code
_entity_poly.pdbx_strand_id
1 'polypeptide(L)'
;MILDAVPVIPPELRPMVQLDGGPFATSDLNDLYRRVINRNNRLKRLLDLGAPSIIVNNEKRMLQEAVDALFDNGRRGRPVTGPGNRPLKSLSDMLKGKQGRFRQNLLGKRVDYSGRSVIVAGPTLKFHQCGLPKVMALELFKPFVMKKFGRRGTGSEHQVG
;
A
#
# COMPACT_ATOMS: atom_id res chain seq x y z
N MET A 1 -20.62 3.40 20.00
CA MET A 1 -19.70 2.28 20.28
C MET A 1 -18.45 2.84 20.93
N ILE A 2 -17.90 2.15 21.93
CA ILE A 2 -16.67 2.50 22.66
C ILE A 2 -15.67 1.36 22.40
N LEU A 3 -14.38 1.69 22.20
CA LEU A 3 -13.32 0.71 21.95
C LEU A 3 -12.37 0.67 23.14
N ASP A 4 -12.22 -0.50 23.76
CA ASP A 4 -11.22 -0.73 24.81
C ASP A 4 -9.86 -1.16 24.24
N ALA A 5 -9.87 -1.76 23.04
CA ALA A 5 -8.68 -2.20 22.33
C ALA A 5 -8.74 -1.76 20.85
N VAL A 6 -7.60 -1.30 20.34
CA VAL A 6 -7.43 -0.90 18.92
C VAL A 6 -6.60 -1.96 18.21
N PRO A 7 -7.11 -2.58 17.13
CA PRO A 7 -6.35 -3.56 16.36
C PRO A 7 -5.19 -2.89 15.60
N VAL A 8 -4.08 -3.61 15.45
CA VAL A 8 -2.91 -3.15 14.67
C VAL A 8 -2.83 -3.96 13.38
N ILE A 9 -2.84 -3.26 12.25
CA ILE A 9 -2.73 -3.89 10.93
C ILE A 9 -1.35 -4.58 10.76
N PRO A 10 -1.27 -5.73 10.06
CA PRO A 10 -0.01 -6.44 9.83
C PRO A 10 1.10 -5.54 9.25
N PRO A 11 2.38 -5.74 9.64
CA PRO A 11 3.51 -4.91 9.19
C PRO A 11 3.65 -4.82 7.65
N GLU A 12 3.37 -5.91 6.94
CA GLU A 12 3.40 -5.97 5.47
C GLU A 12 2.45 -4.96 4.80
N LEU A 13 1.36 -4.59 5.47
CA LEU A 13 0.40 -3.60 4.97
C LEU A 13 0.77 -2.16 5.34
N ARG A 14 1.83 -1.97 6.15
CA ARG A 14 2.39 -0.70 6.59
C ARG A 14 3.94 -0.74 6.55
N PRO A 15 4.55 -1.00 5.39
CA PRO A 15 5.97 -1.28 5.28
C PRO A 15 6.84 -0.09 5.70
N MET A 16 8.04 -0.42 6.13
CA MET A 16 9.16 0.50 6.35
C MET A 16 10.30 0.05 5.46
N VAL A 17 10.67 0.86 4.48
CA VAL A 17 11.63 0.51 3.44
C VAL A 17 12.83 1.44 3.55
N GLN A 18 14.03 0.87 3.58
CA GLN A 18 15.25 1.65 3.51
C GLN A 18 15.45 2.16 2.07
N LEU A 19 15.69 3.45 1.91
CA LEU A 19 16.00 4.06 0.62
C LEU A 19 17.51 4.03 0.36
N ASP A 20 17.87 4.07 -0.91
CA ASP A 20 19.26 4.26 -1.34
C ASP A 20 19.77 5.59 -0.76
N GLY A 21 20.82 5.53 0.06
CA GLY A 21 21.35 6.68 0.81
C GLY A 21 21.08 6.67 2.31
N GLY A 22 20.42 5.65 2.85
CA GLY A 22 20.27 5.43 4.29
C GLY A 22 18.97 5.90 4.98
N PRO A 23 18.15 6.85 4.48
CA PRO A 23 16.91 7.19 5.16
C PRO A 23 15.85 6.09 4.98
N PHE A 24 14.91 6.01 5.93
CA PHE A 24 13.79 5.08 5.86
C PHE A 24 12.52 5.79 5.39
N ALA A 25 11.82 5.19 4.43
CA ALA A 25 10.46 5.56 4.07
C ALA A 25 9.47 4.71 4.87
N THR A 26 8.54 5.36 5.57
CA THR A 26 7.51 4.71 6.38
C THR A 26 6.11 5.02 5.87
N SER A 27 5.19 4.07 6.03
CA SER A 27 3.77 4.34 5.86
C SER A 27 3.25 5.37 6.88
N ASP A 28 2.39 6.30 6.45
CA ASP A 28 1.71 7.27 7.33
C ASP A 28 1.01 6.61 8.53
N LEU A 29 0.51 5.37 8.35
CA LEU A 29 -0.11 4.60 9.43
C LEU A 29 0.83 4.35 10.60
N ASN A 30 2.13 4.12 10.34
CA ASN A 30 3.10 3.88 11.41
C ASN A 30 3.20 5.09 12.34
N ASP A 31 3.12 6.31 11.80
CA ASP A 31 3.11 7.53 12.60
C ASP A 31 1.83 7.69 13.41
N LEU A 32 0.67 7.35 12.84
CA LEU A 32 -0.61 7.39 13.54
C LEU A 32 -0.65 6.35 14.68
N TYR A 33 -0.23 5.11 14.44
CA TYR A 33 -0.12 4.09 15.49
C TYR A 33 0.85 4.49 16.58
N ARG A 34 2.03 5.02 16.21
CA ARG A 34 3.04 5.50 17.17
C ARG A 34 2.47 6.60 18.08
N ARG A 35 1.67 7.52 17.55
CA ARG A 35 0.99 8.55 18.35
C ARG A 35 0.02 7.94 19.36
N VAL A 36 -0.82 6.99 18.94
CA VAL A 36 -1.76 6.29 19.84
C VAL A 36 -1.00 5.58 20.97
N ILE A 37 0.03 4.80 20.63
CA ILE A 37 0.85 4.05 21.60
C ILE A 37 1.51 5.00 22.60
N ASN A 38 2.13 6.09 22.12
CA ASN A 38 2.80 7.05 22.98
C ASN A 38 1.84 7.74 23.95
N ARG A 39 0.64 8.11 23.49
CA ARG A 39 -0.41 8.70 24.33
C ARG A 39 -0.95 7.71 25.35
N ASN A 40 -1.20 6.47 24.95
CA ASN A 40 -1.68 5.43 25.85
C ASN A 40 -0.66 5.11 26.96
N ASN A 41 0.61 4.97 26.59
CA ASN A 41 1.70 4.72 27.54
C ASN A 41 1.88 5.90 28.50
N ARG A 42 1.73 7.14 28.02
CA ARG A 42 1.77 8.34 28.86
C ARG A 42 0.58 8.41 29.82
N LEU A 43 -0.63 8.11 29.35
CA LEU A 43 -1.83 8.05 30.19
C LEU A 43 -1.66 7.01 31.30
N LYS A 44 -1.16 5.82 30.98
CA LYS A 44 -0.88 4.78 31.98
C LYS A 44 0.06 5.28 33.07
N ARG A 45 1.19 5.90 32.71
CA ARG A 45 2.14 6.48 33.67
C ARG A 45 1.52 7.58 34.54
N LEU A 46 0.66 8.42 33.97
CA LEU A 46 -0.01 9.48 34.73
C LEU A 46 -0.99 8.93 35.77
N LEU A 47 -1.66 7.83 35.44
CA LEU A 47 -2.53 7.13 36.38
C LEU A 47 -1.71 6.47 37.50
N ASP A 48 -0.61 5.80 37.16
CA ASP A 48 0.28 5.15 38.12
C ASP A 48 0.90 6.15 39.12
N LEU A 49 1.18 7.38 38.67
CA LEU A 49 1.72 8.47 39.52
C LEU A 49 0.65 9.23 40.32
N GLY A 50 -0.63 8.90 40.18
CA GLY A 50 -1.72 9.63 40.84
C GLY A 50 -1.83 11.09 40.38
N ALA A 51 -1.55 11.36 39.10
CA ALA A 51 -1.59 12.73 38.57
C ALA A 51 -2.99 13.36 38.72
N PRO A 52 -3.09 14.69 38.91
CA PRO A 52 -4.36 15.39 39.04
C PRO A 52 -5.33 15.09 37.90
N SER A 53 -6.63 15.07 38.22
CA SER A 53 -7.71 14.74 37.28
C SER A 53 -7.69 15.59 36.01
N ILE A 54 -7.30 16.86 36.10
CA ILE A 54 -7.17 17.78 34.95
C ILE A 54 -6.16 17.24 33.92
N ILE A 55 -5.00 16.78 34.38
CA ILE A 55 -3.93 16.28 33.51
C ILE A 55 -4.35 14.96 32.88
N VAL A 56 -4.94 14.06 33.68
CA VAL A 56 -5.46 12.77 33.20
C VAL A 56 -6.56 12.97 32.16
N ASN A 57 -7.49 13.90 32.38
CA ASN A 57 -8.58 14.19 31.46
C ASN A 57 -8.06 14.79 30.14
N ASN A 58 -7.05 15.65 30.20
CA ASN A 58 -6.42 16.15 28.98
C ASN A 58 -5.71 15.02 28.21
N GLU A 59 -4.99 14.11 28.87
CA GLU A 59 -4.33 13.01 28.18
C GLU A 59 -5.35 12.01 27.60
N LYS A 60 -6.48 11.75 28.29
CA LYS A 60 -7.60 10.99 27.73
C LYS A 60 -8.16 11.64 26.46
N ARG A 61 -8.35 12.97 26.45
CA ARG A 61 -8.78 13.71 25.25
C ARG A 61 -7.75 13.58 24.12
N MET A 62 -6.47 13.72 24.42
CA MET A 62 -5.39 13.58 23.42
C MET A 62 -5.29 12.15 22.86
N LEU A 63 -5.52 11.13 23.70
CA LEU A 63 -5.59 9.74 23.25
C LEU A 63 -6.78 9.53 22.31
N GLN A 64 -7.96 10.08 22.64
CA GLN A 64 -9.13 10.04 21.77
C GLN A 64 -8.84 10.68 20.41
N GLU A 65 -8.23 11.86 20.38
CA GLU A 65 -7.86 12.54 19.13
C GLU A 65 -6.85 11.75 18.30
N ALA A 66 -5.90 11.05 18.94
CA ALA A 66 -4.96 10.19 18.25
C ALA A 66 -5.65 8.97 17.61
N VAL A 67 -6.62 8.38 18.31
CA VAL A 67 -7.42 7.25 17.79
C VAL A 67 -8.34 7.72 16.65
N ASP A 68 -8.96 8.89 16.79
CA ASP A 68 -9.78 9.49 15.74
C ASP A 68 -8.95 9.72 14.47
N ALA A 69 -7.74 10.26 14.61
CA ALA A 69 -6.82 10.48 13.48
C ALA A 69 -6.34 9.16 12.83
N LEU A 70 -6.18 8.08 13.60
CA LEU A 70 -5.83 6.77 13.06
C LEU A 70 -6.94 6.21 12.16
N PHE A 71 -8.20 6.33 12.57
CA PHE A 71 -9.34 5.80 11.83
C PHE A 71 -9.77 6.71 10.66
N ASP A 72 -9.90 8.01 10.88
CA ASP A 72 -10.41 8.98 9.90
C ASP A 72 -9.81 10.38 10.16
N ASN A 73 -8.61 10.61 9.63
CA ASN A 73 -7.85 11.83 9.87
C ASN A 73 -8.50 13.04 9.19
N GLY A 74 -8.82 14.08 9.98
CA GLY A 74 -9.46 15.30 9.47
C GLY A 74 -10.98 15.27 9.46
N ARG A 75 -11.62 14.17 9.91
CA ARG A 75 -13.08 14.14 10.12
C ARG A 75 -13.53 15.09 11.22
N ARG A 76 -12.71 15.26 12.26
CA ARG A 76 -12.92 16.22 13.36
C ARG A 76 -11.66 17.07 13.55
N GLY A 77 -11.83 18.38 13.53
CA GLY A 77 -10.75 19.33 13.75
C GLY A 77 -9.73 19.39 12.60
N ARG A 78 -8.55 19.93 12.90
CA ARG A 78 -7.46 20.01 11.92
C ARG A 78 -6.79 18.63 11.77
N PRO A 79 -6.52 18.18 10.54
CA PRO A 79 -5.88 16.89 10.33
C PRO A 79 -4.47 16.89 10.92
N VAL A 80 -4.07 15.72 11.40
CA VAL A 80 -2.68 15.49 11.80
C VAL A 80 -1.79 15.53 10.56
N THR A 81 -0.81 16.43 10.57
CA THR A 81 0.15 16.60 9.48
C THR A 81 1.51 15.97 9.81
N GLY A 82 2.17 15.51 8.76
CA GLY A 82 3.55 15.04 8.77
C GLY A 82 4.52 16.11 8.23
N PRO A 83 5.73 15.71 7.83
CA PRO A 83 6.71 16.60 7.19
C PRO A 83 6.12 17.33 5.98
N GLY A 84 6.47 18.59 5.80
CA GLY A 84 5.94 19.43 4.70
C GLY A 84 4.46 19.80 4.87
N ASN A 85 3.92 19.73 6.10
CA ASN A 85 2.53 20.06 6.42
C ASN A 85 1.48 19.24 5.64
N ARG A 86 1.88 18.07 5.12
CA ARG A 86 0.99 17.15 4.41
C ARG A 86 0.13 16.37 5.41
N PRO A 87 -1.20 16.27 5.23
CA PRO A 87 -2.02 15.44 6.10
C PRO A 87 -1.64 13.96 5.93
N LEU A 88 -1.53 13.27 7.07
CA LEU A 88 -1.27 11.83 7.10
C LEU A 88 -2.51 11.06 6.62
N LYS A 89 -2.31 10.01 5.81
CA LYS A 89 -3.41 9.13 5.37
C LYS A 89 -3.82 8.16 6.48
N SER A 90 -5.10 8.17 6.81
CA SER A 90 -5.73 7.29 7.81
C SER A 90 -6.17 5.94 7.22
N LEU A 91 -6.68 5.04 8.08
CA LEU A 91 -7.25 3.77 7.64
C LEU A 91 -8.43 3.97 6.66
N SER A 92 -9.29 4.96 6.92
CA SER A 92 -10.41 5.27 6.04
C SER A 92 -9.95 5.77 4.66
N ASP A 93 -8.89 6.58 4.62
CA ASP A 93 -8.33 7.10 3.36
C ASP A 93 -7.75 6.01 2.48
N MET A 94 -7.27 4.91 3.08
CA MET A 94 -6.78 3.77 2.31
C MET A 94 -7.90 3.03 1.58
N LEU A 95 -9.14 3.14 2.06
CA LEU A 95 -10.30 2.48 1.44
C LEU A 95 -11.02 3.39 0.46
N LYS A 96 -11.12 4.69 0.78
CA LYS A 96 -11.92 5.67 0.04
C LYS A 96 -11.14 6.33 -1.11
N GLY A 97 -11.87 6.92 -2.05
CA GLY A 97 -11.31 7.74 -3.12
C GLY A 97 -10.77 6.95 -4.32
N LYS A 98 -10.28 7.68 -5.33
CA LYS A 98 -9.77 7.10 -6.59
C LYS A 98 -8.50 6.25 -6.38
N GLN A 99 -7.64 6.68 -5.45
CA GLN A 99 -6.42 5.97 -5.06
C GLN A 99 -6.65 4.99 -3.89
N GLY A 100 -7.91 4.78 -3.50
CA GLY A 100 -8.27 3.82 -2.46
C GLY A 100 -8.25 2.38 -2.97
N ARG A 101 -8.12 1.43 -2.05
CA ARG A 101 -8.00 0.00 -2.35
C ARG A 101 -9.13 -0.54 -3.23
N PHE A 102 -10.37 -0.11 -3.00
CA PHE A 102 -11.50 -0.59 -3.80
C PHE A 102 -11.35 -0.24 -5.28
N ARG A 103 -11.05 1.01 -5.60
CA ARG A 103 -11.01 1.47 -6.99
C ARG A 103 -9.72 1.10 -7.69
N GLN A 104 -8.58 1.15 -7.00
CA GLN A 104 -7.28 0.99 -7.62
C GLN A 104 -6.73 -0.44 -7.55
N ASN A 105 -7.12 -1.24 -6.56
CA ASN A 105 -6.54 -2.56 -6.34
C ASN A 105 -7.55 -3.71 -6.48
N LEU A 106 -8.85 -3.45 -6.31
CA LEU A 106 -9.88 -4.47 -6.50
C LEU A 106 -10.49 -4.42 -7.89
N LEU A 107 -10.94 -3.25 -8.36
CA LEU A 107 -11.59 -3.10 -9.68
C LEU A 107 -10.59 -3.06 -10.85
N GLY A 108 -9.40 -2.54 -10.61
CA GLY A 108 -8.30 -2.54 -11.58
C GLY A 108 -7.10 -3.28 -11.00
N LYS A 109 -6.46 -4.13 -11.79
CA LYS A 109 -5.21 -4.79 -11.41
C LYS A 109 -4.23 -4.72 -12.56
N ARG A 110 -2.94 -4.65 -12.22
CA ARG A 110 -1.88 -4.93 -13.19
C ARG A 110 -1.91 -6.43 -13.48
N VAL A 111 -1.75 -6.76 -14.74
CA VAL A 111 -1.83 -8.15 -15.23
C VAL A 111 -0.54 -8.49 -15.96
N ASP A 112 -0.07 -9.70 -15.73
CA ASP A 112 1.04 -10.29 -16.49
C ASP A 112 0.57 -10.64 -17.91
N TYR A 113 1.52 -11.00 -18.78
CA TYR A 113 1.25 -11.31 -20.19
C TYR A 113 0.52 -10.18 -20.93
N SER A 114 0.87 -8.94 -20.60
CA SER A 114 0.34 -7.73 -21.23
C SER A 114 1.48 -6.85 -21.79
N GLY A 115 1.18 -6.08 -22.82
CA GLY A 115 2.14 -5.21 -23.49
C GLY A 115 1.47 -3.99 -24.10
N ARG A 116 2.24 -2.93 -24.36
CA ARG A 116 1.77 -1.72 -25.02
C ARG A 116 2.75 -1.28 -26.10
N SER A 117 2.24 -0.81 -27.23
CA SER A 117 3.03 -0.22 -28.31
C SER A 117 2.22 0.82 -29.07
N VAL A 118 2.87 1.54 -29.98
CA VAL A 118 2.22 2.52 -30.84
C VAL A 118 1.49 1.78 -31.97
N ILE A 119 0.25 2.20 -32.25
CA ILE A 119 -0.54 1.66 -33.35
C ILE A 119 -0.18 2.38 -34.66
N VAL A 120 -0.08 1.61 -35.74
CA VAL A 120 0.19 2.10 -37.10
C VAL A 120 -0.77 1.41 -38.07
N ALA A 121 -1.17 2.11 -39.14
CA ALA A 121 -2.08 1.56 -40.14
C ALA A 121 -1.44 0.35 -40.87
N GLY A 122 -2.16 -0.77 -40.93
CA GLY A 122 -1.76 -1.99 -41.64
C GLY A 122 -2.73 -2.33 -42.77
N PRO A 123 -2.66 -1.64 -43.93
CA PRO A 123 -3.68 -1.74 -44.98
C PRO A 123 -3.80 -3.12 -45.64
N THR A 124 -2.79 -3.98 -45.48
CA THR A 124 -2.76 -5.35 -46.04
C THR A 124 -3.35 -6.41 -45.10
N LEU A 125 -3.71 -6.05 -43.86
CA LEU A 125 -4.25 -6.97 -42.87
C LEU A 125 -5.76 -7.20 -43.08
N LYS A 126 -6.21 -8.43 -42.81
CA LYS A 126 -7.64 -8.76 -42.78
C LYS A 126 -8.29 -8.24 -41.48
N PHE A 127 -9.62 -8.12 -41.46
CA PHE A 127 -10.38 -7.60 -40.31
C PHE A 127 -10.09 -8.30 -38.97
N HIS A 128 -9.76 -9.60 -38.98
CA HIS A 128 -9.48 -10.40 -37.78
C HIS A 128 -7.98 -10.51 -37.46
N GLN A 129 -7.12 -9.72 -38.10
CA GLN A 129 -5.66 -9.79 -37.93
C GLN A 129 -5.10 -8.49 -37.34
N CYS A 130 -4.01 -8.62 -36.59
CA CYS A 130 -3.21 -7.49 -36.14
C CYS A 130 -1.71 -7.79 -36.32
N GLY A 131 -0.91 -6.75 -36.57
CA GLY A 131 0.54 -6.85 -36.61
C GLY A 131 1.12 -6.77 -35.20
N LEU A 132 1.94 -7.76 -34.82
CA LEU A 132 2.61 -7.78 -33.51
C LEU A 132 4.14 -7.76 -33.71
N PRO A 133 4.87 -6.77 -33.14
CA PRO A 133 6.33 -6.79 -33.12
C PRO A 133 6.89 -8.10 -32.57
N LYS A 134 7.87 -8.68 -33.28
CA LYS A 134 8.45 -9.98 -32.94
C LYS A 134 8.98 -10.06 -31.50
N VAL A 135 9.62 -8.99 -31.03
CA VAL A 135 10.16 -8.91 -29.65
C VAL A 135 9.04 -8.97 -28.62
N MET A 136 7.95 -8.24 -28.84
CA MET A 136 6.80 -8.26 -27.95
C MET A 136 6.08 -9.62 -27.98
N ALA A 137 5.94 -10.21 -29.17
CA ALA A 137 5.39 -11.56 -29.31
C ALA A 137 6.22 -12.60 -28.53
N LEU A 138 7.55 -12.51 -28.63
CA LEU A 138 8.44 -13.43 -27.93
C LEU A 138 8.27 -13.35 -26.40
N GLU A 139 8.14 -12.15 -25.83
CA GLU A 139 7.97 -11.99 -24.38
C GLU A 139 6.57 -12.41 -23.91
N LEU A 140 5.51 -12.01 -24.64
CA LEU A 140 4.13 -12.38 -24.31
C LEU A 140 3.91 -13.90 -24.35
N PHE A 141 4.52 -14.59 -25.32
CA PHE A 141 4.37 -16.02 -25.52
C PHE A 141 5.54 -16.85 -24.98
N LYS A 142 6.46 -16.26 -24.21
CA LYS A 142 7.66 -16.90 -23.66
C LYS A 142 7.41 -18.30 -23.08
N PRO A 143 6.44 -18.55 -22.18
CA PRO A 143 6.21 -19.90 -21.65
C PRO A 143 5.80 -20.91 -22.73
N PHE A 144 5.04 -20.50 -23.74
CA PHE A 144 4.62 -21.37 -24.85
C PHE A 144 5.79 -21.69 -25.79
N VAL A 145 6.62 -20.70 -26.08
CA VAL A 145 7.82 -20.87 -26.91
C VAL A 145 8.80 -21.83 -26.22
N MET A 146 9.08 -21.62 -24.93
CA MET A 146 9.94 -22.50 -24.13
C MET A 146 9.42 -23.94 -24.11
N LYS A 147 8.12 -24.13 -23.86
CA LYS A 147 7.48 -25.46 -23.89
C LYS A 147 7.63 -26.16 -25.24
N LYS A 148 7.48 -25.43 -26.34
CA LYS A 148 7.63 -25.97 -27.70
C LYS A 148 9.09 -26.30 -28.02
N PHE A 149 10.04 -25.54 -27.49
CA PHE A 149 11.47 -25.78 -27.63
C PHE A 149 11.90 -27.06 -26.91
N GLY A 150 11.47 -27.26 -25.66
CA GLY A 150 11.73 -28.50 -24.91
C GLY A 150 11.14 -29.74 -25.59
N ARG A 151 9.88 -29.66 -26.05
CA ARG A 151 9.22 -30.78 -26.78
C ARG A 151 9.90 -31.17 -28.09
N ARG A 152 10.61 -30.25 -28.74
CA ARG A 152 11.33 -30.50 -29.99
C ARG A 152 12.74 -31.05 -29.77
N GLY A 153 13.16 -31.24 -28.52
CA GLY A 153 14.50 -31.74 -28.17
C GLY A 153 15.64 -30.76 -28.47
N THR A 154 15.32 -29.51 -28.84
CA THR A 154 16.32 -28.49 -29.21
C THR A 154 16.76 -27.62 -28.04
N GLY A 155 16.18 -27.83 -26.85
CA GLY A 155 16.67 -27.25 -25.61
C GLY A 155 17.11 -28.38 -24.69
N SER A 156 18.40 -28.48 -24.40
CA SER A 156 18.90 -29.35 -23.35
C SER A 156 18.28 -28.91 -22.03
N GLU A 157 17.43 -29.75 -21.44
CA GLU A 157 17.02 -29.59 -20.05
C GLU A 157 18.27 -29.77 -19.18
N HIS A 158 18.94 -28.67 -18.82
CA HIS A 158 19.80 -28.69 -17.66
C HIS A 158 18.88 -28.81 -16.46
N GLN A 159 18.68 -30.06 -16.01
CA GLN A 159 18.28 -30.38 -14.66
C GLN A 159 19.26 -29.67 -13.72
N VAL A 160 18.82 -28.55 -13.17
CA VAL A 160 19.47 -27.98 -11.98
C VAL A 160 18.92 -28.80 -10.82
N GLY A 161 19.75 -29.71 -10.31
CA GLY A 161 19.53 -30.39 -9.03
C GLY A 161 19.73 -29.46 -7.85
#